data_AF-A0A7X0H7F5-F1
#
_entry.id   AF-A0A7X0H7F5-F1
#
_cell.length_a   1.000
_cell.length_b   1.000
_cell.length_c   1.000
_cell.angle_alpha   90.00
_cell.angle_beta   90.00
_cell.angle_gamma   90.00
#
_symmetry.space_group_name_H-M   'P 1'
#
loop_
_entity.id
_entity.type
_entity.pdbx_description
1 polymer ?
#
loop_
_entity_poly.entity_id
_entity_poly.type
_entity_poly.pdbx_seq_one_letter_code
_entity_poly.pdbx_strand_id
1 'polypeptide(L)'
;MPNALAKLDDLKAALGFSGDSEDATLTSMLEAATASAARLVGVATLMRQVDIVEYPRPRGSTGSPLAYLSHYPVESINQIKLAGYTSDSDGFAEIDPLEANQFALLQSLGEIELFFGERFAPYPYANLVVYTAGYIDPSEASPPATALQAPADLQRAIVVEATRLWNTRRDAGIDEVDAGQGDTHRPGEESAHPQLVAACEALGRIKA
;
A
#
# COMPACT_ATOMS: atom_id res chain seq x y z
N MET A 1 -4.23 10.35 12.42
CA MET A 1 -2.78 10.12 12.61
C MET A 1 -2.12 10.34 11.28
N PRO A 2 -0.87 10.84 11.25
CA PRO A 2 -0.15 10.95 9.99
C PRO A 2 -0.09 9.59 9.29
N ASN A 3 -0.18 9.61 7.97
CA ASN A 3 -0.09 8.42 7.12
C ASN A 3 1.13 8.55 6.21
N ALA A 4 2.32 8.42 6.79
CA ALA A 4 3.59 8.56 6.08
C ALA A 4 4.43 7.29 6.20
N LEU A 5 5.20 6.98 5.15
CA LEU A 5 6.14 5.85 5.16
C LEU A 5 7.57 6.25 5.54
N ALA A 6 7.79 7.49 5.95
CA ALA A 6 9.07 7.98 6.44
C ALA A 6 8.86 8.88 7.66
N LYS A 7 9.88 8.98 8.52
CA LYS A 7 9.77 9.74 9.77
C LYS A 7 9.88 11.24 9.51
N LEU A 8 9.12 12.02 10.29
CA LEU A 8 9.19 13.48 10.26
C LEU A 8 10.59 13.98 10.61
N ASP A 9 11.26 13.36 11.58
CA ASP A 9 12.63 13.73 11.99
C ASP A 9 13.63 13.61 10.84
N ASP A 10 13.48 12.63 9.95
CA ASP A 10 14.36 12.47 8.79
C ASP A 10 14.17 13.62 7.79
N LEU A 11 12.93 14.09 7.61
CA LEU A 11 12.64 15.26 6.77
C LEU A 11 13.16 16.55 7.41
N LYS A 12 12.96 16.74 8.71
CA LYS A 12 13.49 17.91 9.45
C LYS A 12 15.01 17.95 9.35
N ALA A 13 15.68 16.81 9.52
CA ALA A 13 17.12 16.69 9.34
C ALA A 13 17.57 17.02 7.91
N ALA A 14 16.85 16.54 6.89
CA ALA A 14 17.15 16.83 5.48
C ALA A 14 17.02 18.32 5.12
N LEU A 15 16.07 19.01 5.75
CA LEU A 15 15.79 20.44 5.52
C LEU A 15 16.55 21.38 6.47
N GLY A 16 17.20 20.86 7.51
CA GLY A 16 17.90 21.64 8.52
C GLY A 16 16.99 22.31 9.55
N PHE A 17 15.79 21.79 9.79
CA PHE A 17 14.87 22.24 10.84
C PHE A 17 15.18 21.58 12.18
N SER A 18 15.07 22.34 13.27
CA SER A 18 15.27 21.85 14.64
C SER A 18 14.13 22.19 15.61
N GLY A 19 13.10 22.91 15.14
CA GLY A 19 11.92 23.27 15.92
C GLY A 19 10.65 22.64 15.34
N ASP A 20 9.52 22.85 16.00
CA ASP A 20 8.26 22.15 15.70
C ASP A 20 7.22 23.03 14.98
N SER A 21 7.60 24.28 14.64
CA SER A 21 6.71 25.27 14.01
C SER A 21 6.16 24.82 12.67
N GLU A 22 6.94 24.06 11.90
CA GLU A 22 6.59 23.60 10.56
C GLU A 22 6.10 22.14 10.52
N ASP A 23 5.99 21.46 11.67
CA ASP A 23 5.77 20.01 11.73
C ASP A 23 4.50 19.57 11.02
N ALA A 24 3.41 20.32 11.15
CA ALA A 24 2.16 20.04 10.45
C ALA A 24 2.32 20.10 8.92
N THR A 25 3.01 21.13 8.42
CA THR A 25 3.25 21.31 6.98
C THR A 25 4.22 20.25 6.46
N LEU A 26 5.32 19.99 7.17
CA LEU A 26 6.28 18.95 6.80
C LEU A 26 5.65 17.55 6.80
N THR A 27 4.76 17.27 7.77
CA THR A 27 3.96 16.04 7.80
C THR A 27 3.09 15.91 6.56
N SER A 28 2.38 16.97 6.16
CA SER A 28 1.57 16.95 4.94
C SER A 28 2.40 16.72 3.67
N MET A 29 3.66 17.19 3.63
CA MET A 29 4.56 16.92 2.50
C MET A 29 4.95 15.43 2.45
N LEU A 30 5.18 14.79 3.61
CA LEU A 30 5.45 13.35 3.69
C LEU A 30 4.24 12.51 3.25
N GLU A 31 3.03 12.90 3.64
CA GLU A 31 1.80 12.24 3.20
C GLU A 31 1.60 12.39 1.70
N ALA A 32 1.83 13.58 1.14
CA ALA A 32 1.76 13.81 -0.31
C ALA A 32 2.79 12.99 -1.08
N ALA A 33 4.03 12.90 -0.60
CA ALA A 33 5.07 12.06 -1.17
C ALA A 33 4.71 10.56 -1.10
N THR A 34 4.14 10.12 0.02
CA THR A 34 3.64 8.74 0.22
C THR A 34 2.50 8.41 -0.75
N ALA A 35 1.54 9.33 -0.93
CA ALA A 35 0.46 9.17 -1.91
C ALA A 35 0.98 9.13 -3.36
N SER A 36 2.01 9.91 -3.68
CA SER A 36 2.70 9.82 -4.98
C SER A 36 3.37 8.46 -5.18
N ALA A 37 4.00 7.90 -4.14
CA ALA A 37 4.56 6.56 -4.19
C ALA A 37 3.50 5.49 -4.50
N ALA A 38 2.36 5.54 -3.80
CA ALA A 38 1.24 4.62 -4.03
C ALA A 38 0.72 4.68 -5.47
N ARG A 39 0.55 5.88 -6.02
CA ARG A 39 0.17 6.08 -7.43
C ARG A 39 1.17 5.49 -8.41
N LEU A 40 2.47 5.66 -8.17
CA LEU A 40 3.52 5.09 -9.03
C LEU A 40 3.55 3.55 -9.01
N VAL A 41 3.26 2.95 -7.85
CA VAL A 41 3.15 1.48 -7.72
C VAL A 41 1.81 0.96 -8.28
N GLY A 42 0.86 1.85 -8.57
CA GLY A 42 -0.47 1.48 -9.09
C GLY A 42 -1.38 0.89 -8.02
N VAL A 43 -1.27 1.33 -6.76
CA VAL A 43 -2.13 0.93 -5.66
C VAL A 43 -2.84 2.13 -5.03
N ALA A 44 -4.00 1.90 -4.41
CA ALA A 44 -4.75 2.96 -3.74
C ALA A 44 -4.00 3.52 -2.51
N THR A 45 -3.32 2.64 -1.77
CA THR A 45 -2.48 3.01 -0.64
C THR A 45 -1.36 1.99 -0.45
N LEU A 46 -0.24 2.46 0.09
CA LEU A 46 0.86 1.61 0.57
C LEU A 46 0.84 1.49 2.11
N MET A 47 -0.07 2.19 2.79
CA MET A 47 -0.21 2.13 4.24
C MET A 47 -0.92 0.85 4.66
N ARG A 48 -0.58 0.36 5.85
CA ARG A 48 -1.15 -0.85 6.43
C ARG A 48 -2.67 -0.74 6.60
N GLN A 49 -3.35 -1.78 6.16
CA GLN A 49 -4.78 -2.00 6.31
C GLN A 49 -5.00 -3.43 6.84
N VAL A 50 -5.92 -3.56 7.79
CA VAL A 50 -6.31 -4.83 8.41
C VAL A 50 -7.66 -5.27 7.90
N ASP A 51 -7.91 -6.57 7.95
CA ASP A 51 -9.20 -7.20 7.60
C ASP A 51 -9.72 -6.78 6.21
N ILE A 52 -8.80 -6.66 5.25
CA ILE A 52 -9.13 -6.38 3.85
C ILE A 52 -9.89 -7.57 3.31
N VAL A 53 -11.14 -7.34 2.90
CA VAL A 53 -11.97 -8.35 2.23
C VAL A 53 -11.86 -8.16 0.73
N GLU A 54 -11.29 -9.14 0.04
CA GLU A 54 -11.16 -9.15 -1.41
C GLU A 54 -11.79 -10.40 -2.02
N TYR A 55 -12.33 -10.24 -3.23
CA TYR A 55 -12.84 -11.33 -4.05
C TYR A 55 -11.92 -11.57 -5.25
N PRO A 56 -10.75 -12.21 -5.05
CA PRO A 56 -9.73 -12.24 -6.08
C PRO A 56 -10.15 -13.16 -7.23
N ARG A 57 -9.69 -12.79 -8.43
CA ARG A 57 -9.87 -13.61 -9.62
C ARG A 57 -8.68 -14.54 -9.80
N PRO A 58 -8.91 -15.80 -10.23
CA PRO A 58 -7.81 -16.69 -10.58
C PRO A 58 -6.95 -16.08 -11.70
N ARG A 59 -5.66 -16.41 -11.68
CA ARG A 59 -4.74 -16.15 -12.79
C ARG A 59 -5.13 -17.04 -13.97
N GLY A 60 -6.04 -16.54 -14.81
CA GLY A 60 -6.58 -17.24 -15.99
C GLY A 60 -8.10 -17.39 -15.97
N SER A 61 -8.68 -17.85 -17.09
CA SER A 61 -10.13 -17.99 -17.28
C SER A 61 -10.70 -19.34 -16.81
N THR A 62 -9.84 -20.35 -16.61
CA THR A 62 -10.20 -21.67 -16.11
C THR A 62 -9.49 -21.86 -14.77
N GLY A 63 -10.22 -22.21 -13.72
CA GLY A 63 -9.77 -22.13 -12.32
C GLY A 63 -8.28 -22.43 -12.09
N SER A 64 -7.62 -21.56 -11.32
CA SER A 64 -6.16 -21.52 -11.17
C SER A 64 -5.78 -21.74 -9.72
N PRO A 65 -4.65 -22.42 -9.43
CA PRO A 65 -4.11 -22.43 -8.07
C PRO A 65 -3.57 -21.05 -7.66
N LEU A 66 -3.42 -20.11 -8.60
CA LEU A 66 -2.87 -18.78 -8.35
C LEU A 66 -3.95 -17.71 -8.42
N ALA A 67 -3.92 -16.74 -7.50
CA ALA A 67 -4.71 -15.52 -7.57
C ALA A 67 -3.92 -14.30 -7.11
N TYR A 68 -4.18 -13.16 -7.75
CA TYR A 68 -3.59 -11.87 -7.40
C TYR A 68 -4.38 -11.18 -6.29
N LEU A 69 -3.67 -10.54 -5.37
CA LEU A 69 -4.24 -9.59 -4.42
C LEU A 69 -3.96 -8.15 -4.84
N SER A 70 -4.92 -7.28 -4.58
CA SER A 70 -4.86 -5.88 -5.02
C SER A 70 -3.93 -5.03 -4.13
N HIS A 71 -3.77 -5.38 -2.86
CA HIS A 71 -2.96 -4.63 -1.90
C HIS A 71 -1.59 -5.28 -1.69
N TYR A 72 -0.57 -4.44 -1.58
CA TYR A 72 0.82 -4.86 -1.48
C TYR A 72 1.59 -3.93 -0.52
N PRO A 73 2.55 -4.46 0.26
CA PRO A 73 2.87 -5.88 0.44
C PRO A 73 1.84 -6.59 1.31
N VAL A 74 1.65 -7.90 1.10
CA VAL A 74 0.75 -8.70 1.95
C VAL A 74 1.52 -9.14 3.20
N GLU A 75 1.03 -8.75 4.37
CA GLU A 75 1.59 -9.11 5.67
C GLU A 75 1.18 -10.54 6.06
N SER A 76 -0.12 -10.81 6.03
CA SER A 76 -0.67 -12.08 6.46
C SER A 76 -2.02 -12.34 5.81
N ILE A 77 -2.32 -13.61 5.53
CA ILE A 77 -3.67 -14.05 5.15
C ILE A 77 -4.39 -14.51 6.41
N ASN A 78 -5.53 -13.90 6.70
CA ASN A 78 -6.37 -14.25 7.84
C ASN A 78 -7.34 -15.39 7.48
N GLN A 79 -7.88 -15.37 6.26
CA GLN A 79 -8.87 -16.34 5.83
C GLN A 79 -8.91 -16.47 4.30
N ILE A 80 -9.09 -17.70 3.80
CA ILE A 80 -9.46 -17.97 2.41
C ILE A 80 -10.68 -18.88 2.42
N LYS A 81 -11.70 -18.55 1.63
CA LYS A 81 -12.86 -19.41 1.37
C LYS A 81 -13.12 -19.51 -0.13
N LEU A 82 -13.37 -20.73 -0.61
CA LEU A 82 -13.61 -21.02 -2.02
C LEU A 82 -15.08 -21.42 -2.19
N ALA A 83 -15.90 -20.58 -2.83
CA ALA A 83 -17.29 -20.92 -3.09
C ALA A 83 -17.45 -21.58 -4.46
N GLY A 84 -18.19 -22.70 -4.49
CA GLY A 84 -18.52 -23.41 -5.73
C GLY A 84 -19.69 -22.83 -6.52
N TYR A 85 -20.59 -22.05 -5.89
CA TYR A 85 -21.70 -21.28 -6.50
C TYR A 85 -22.39 -20.51 -5.37
N THR A 86 -22.21 -19.19 -5.22
CA THR A 86 -23.22 -18.29 -4.61
C THR A 86 -22.87 -16.81 -4.78
N SER A 87 -23.94 -16.04 -5.00
CA SER A 87 -24.08 -14.59 -5.25
C SER A 87 -23.60 -13.59 -4.22
N ASP A 88 -23.61 -13.95 -2.94
CA ASP A 88 -23.82 -12.96 -1.86
C ASP A 88 -22.90 -13.24 -0.67
N SER A 89 -22.65 -12.23 0.19
CA SER A 89 -21.77 -12.34 1.37
C SER A 89 -22.18 -13.45 2.35
N ASP A 90 -23.48 -13.78 2.41
CA ASP A 90 -24.01 -14.87 3.23
C ASP A 90 -23.63 -16.27 2.71
N GLY A 91 -23.27 -16.39 1.44
CA GLY A 91 -22.89 -17.66 0.80
C GLY A 91 -21.57 -18.25 1.33
N PHE A 92 -20.77 -17.46 2.05
CA PHE A 92 -19.54 -17.93 2.68
C PHE A 92 -19.72 -18.37 4.13
N ALA A 93 -20.90 -18.19 4.73
CA ALA A 93 -21.10 -18.47 6.16
C ALA A 93 -20.90 -19.96 6.48
N GLU A 94 -21.36 -20.86 5.60
CA GLU A 94 -21.27 -22.31 5.77
C GLU A 94 -19.99 -22.94 5.15
N ILE A 95 -19.16 -22.13 4.49
CA ILE A 95 -17.92 -22.60 3.86
C ILE A 95 -16.79 -22.55 4.88
N ASP A 96 -16.20 -23.71 5.14
CA ASP A 96 -15.00 -23.81 5.97
C ASP A 96 -13.82 -23.09 5.30
N PRO A 97 -13.04 -22.31 6.08
CA PRO A 97 -11.84 -21.68 5.56
C PRO A 97 -10.75 -22.71 5.27
N LEU A 98 -9.91 -22.42 4.28
CA LEU A 98 -8.70 -23.20 4.05
C LEU A 98 -7.77 -23.13 5.26
N GLU A 99 -7.18 -24.27 5.60
CA GLU A 99 -6.13 -24.38 6.59
C GLU A 99 -4.81 -23.79 6.06
N ALA A 100 -3.95 -23.32 6.98
CA ALA A 100 -2.70 -22.63 6.63
C ALA A 100 -1.69 -23.51 5.84
N ASN A 101 -1.83 -24.83 5.88
CA ASN A 101 -1.02 -25.77 5.09
C ASN A 101 -1.55 -25.95 3.66
N GLN A 102 -2.73 -25.44 3.31
CA GLN A 102 -3.35 -25.60 1.99
C GLN A 102 -3.00 -24.48 1.01
N PHE A 103 -2.26 -23.47 1.45
CA PHE A 103 -1.84 -22.35 0.60
C PHE A 103 -0.48 -21.79 1.02
N ALA A 104 0.14 -21.03 0.13
CA ALA A 104 1.27 -20.18 0.42
C ALA A 104 1.05 -18.78 -0.14
N LEU A 105 1.59 -17.79 0.57
CA LEU A 105 1.70 -16.43 0.09
C LEU A 105 3.03 -16.28 -0.65
N LEU A 106 2.97 -16.04 -1.95
CA LEU A 106 4.11 -15.65 -2.75
C LEU A 106 4.31 -14.13 -2.58
N GLN A 107 4.89 -13.74 -1.44
CA GLN A 107 5.09 -12.33 -1.07
C GLN A 107 5.81 -11.52 -2.15
N SER A 108 6.76 -12.15 -2.85
CA SER A 108 7.49 -11.52 -3.95
C SER A 108 6.69 -11.38 -5.25
N LEU A 109 5.43 -11.80 -5.28
CA LEU A 109 4.52 -11.67 -6.43
C LEU A 109 3.20 -10.98 -6.05
N GLY A 110 2.90 -10.86 -4.76
CA GLY A 110 1.56 -10.47 -4.31
C GLY A 110 0.49 -11.51 -4.72
N GLU A 111 0.92 -12.76 -4.88
CA GLU A 111 0.08 -13.87 -5.32
C GLU A 111 -0.15 -14.85 -4.15
N ILE A 112 -1.33 -15.46 -4.12
CA ILE A 112 -1.59 -16.65 -3.31
C ILE A 112 -1.50 -17.87 -4.21
N GLU A 113 -0.79 -18.90 -3.77
CA GLU A 113 -0.76 -20.22 -4.40
C GLU A 113 -1.46 -21.24 -3.52
N LEU A 114 -2.40 -21.99 -4.09
CA LEU A 114 -3.10 -23.10 -3.43
C LEU A 114 -2.40 -24.43 -3.73
N PHE A 115 -2.42 -25.33 -2.74
CA PHE A 115 -1.80 -26.65 -2.82
C PHE A 115 -2.83 -27.79 -2.92
N PHE A 116 -2.33 -29.01 -3.07
CA PHE A 116 -3.11 -30.25 -3.00
C PHE A 116 -4.29 -30.36 -3.98
N GLY A 117 -4.21 -29.65 -5.11
CA GLY A 117 -5.24 -29.69 -6.14
C GLY A 117 -6.37 -28.67 -5.94
N GLU A 118 -6.32 -27.89 -4.86
CA GLU A 118 -7.22 -26.76 -4.65
C GLU A 118 -7.02 -25.68 -5.71
N ARG A 119 -8.12 -25.04 -6.11
CA ARG A 119 -8.13 -24.02 -7.17
C ARG A 119 -9.09 -22.91 -6.83
N PHE A 120 -8.67 -21.68 -7.07
CA PHE A 120 -9.58 -20.54 -7.11
C PHE A 120 -10.60 -20.77 -8.22
N ALA A 121 -11.86 -20.64 -7.85
CA ALA A 121 -12.96 -20.90 -8.75
C ALA A 121 -13.02 -19.83 -9.87
N PRO A 122 -13.26 -20.23 -11.13
CA PRO A 122 -13.39 -19.28 -12.24
C PRO A 122 -14.67 -18.43 -12.12
N TYR A 123 -14.74 -17.30 -12.82
CA TYR A 123 -15.99 -16.54 -12.91
C TYR A 123 -17.14 -17.42 -13.47
N PRO A 124 -18.38 -17.35 -12.93
CA PRO A 124 -18.93 -16.36 -11.99
C PRO A 124 -18.78 -16.73 -10.50
N TYR A 125 -17.98 -17.72 -10.15
CA TYR A 125 -17.78 -18.12 -8.76
C TYR A 125 -17.01 -17.07 -7.97
N ALA A 126 -17.38 -16.92 -6.71
CA ALA A 126 -16.71 -16.01 -5.79
C ALA A 126 -15.68 -16.78 -4.95
N ASN A 127 -14.49 -16.21 -4.84
CA ASN A 127 -13.51 -16.59 -3.84
C ASN A 127 -13.46 -15.45 -2.84
N LEU A 128 -13.28 -15.73 -1.55
CA LEU A 128 -13.14 -14.70 -0.53
C LEU A 128 -11.77 -14.85 0.12
N VAL A 129 -11.03 -13.75 0.20
CA VAL A 129 -9.78 -13.66 0.94
C VAL A 129 -9.86 -12.49 1.91
N VAL A 130 -9.63 -12.77 3.19
CA VAL A 130 -9.45 -11.76 4.24
C VAL A 130 -7.97 -11.70 4.59
N TYR A 131 -7.37 -10.52 4.53
CA TYR A 131 -5.94 -10.38 4.74
C TYR A 131 -5.54 -9.00 5.28
N THR A 132 -4.30 -8.92 5.73
CA THR A 132 -3.64 -7.67 6.14
C THR A 132 -2.53 -7.35 5.15
N ALA A 133 -2.44 -6.10 4.71
CA ALA A 133 -1.43 -5.65 3.74
C ALA A 133 -1.06 -4.18 3.93
N GLY A 134 0.08 -3.78 3.36
CA GLY A 134 0.64 -2.44 3.45
C GLY A 134 1.75 -2.34 4.51
N TYR A 135 2.42 -1.20 4.50
CA TYR A 135 3.50 -0.87 5.42
C TYR A 135 2.99 -0.05 6.61
N ILE A 136 3.56 -0.28 7.78
CA ILE A 136 3.26 0.54 8.96
C ILE A 136 3.86 1.94 8.87
N ASP A 137 3.25 2.86 9.60
CA ASP A 137 3.84 4.16 9.87
C ASP A 137 5.07 3.97 10.77
N PRO A 138 6.25 4.49 10.41
CA PRO A 138 7.47 4.32 11.19
C PRO A 138 7.46 5.07 12.54
N SER A 139 6.46 5.92 12.80
CA SER A 139 6.21 6.58 14.09
C SER A 139 5.29 5.77 15.01
N GLU A 140 4.73 4.65 14.55
CA GLU A 140 3.89 3.79 15.38
C GLU A 140 4.68 3.24 16.57
N ALA A 141 4.24 3.56 17.79
CA ALA A 141 4.99 3.27 19.02
C ALA A 141 4.97 1.78 19.40
N SER A 142 4.02 1.00 18.89
CA SER A 142 3.85 -0.41 19.23
C SER A 142 3.28 -1.20 18.05
N PRO A 143 4.07 -1.35 16.97
CA PRO A 143 3.62 -2.09 15.81
C PRO A 143 3.52 -3.59 16.12
N PRO A 144 2.59 -4.31 15.47
CA PRO A 144 2.55 -5.77 15.53
C PRO A 144 3.89 -6.40 15.11
N ALA A 145 4.27 -7.55 15.68
CA ALA A 145 5.53 -8.21 15.34
C ALA A 145 5.61 -8.66 13.87
N THR A 146 4.47 -8.87 13.22
CA THR A 146 4.35 -9.24 11.81
C THR A 146 4.32 -8.03 10.86
N ALA A 147 4.20 -6.82 11.40
CA ALA A 147 4.04 -5.62 10.61
C ALA A 147 5.24 -5.36 9.69
N LEU A 148 4.94 -5.02 8.44
CA LEU A 148 5.95 -4.76 7.43
C LEU A 148 6.38 -3.29 7.47
N GLN A 149 7.67 -3.04 7.63
CA GLN A 149 8.23 -1.69 7.46
C GLN A 149 8.56 -1.44 5.99
N ALA A 150 8.34 -0.20 5.54
CA ALA A 150 8.76 0.22 4.21
C ALA A 150 10.28 0.00 4.03
N PRO A 151 10.75 -0.49 2.88
CA PRO A 151 12.18 -0.64 2.63
C PRO A 151 12.91 0.71 2.76
N ALA A 152 14.13 0.69 3.30
CA ALA A 152 14.90 1.92 3.57
C ALA A 152 15.14 2.79 2.31
N ASP A 153 15.20 2.19 1.13
CA ASP A 153 15.28 2.93 -0.14
C ASP A 153 14.00 3.71 -0.43
N LEU A 154 12.82 3.11 -0.18
CA LEU A 154 11.53 3.78 -0.32
C LEU A 154 11.39 4.92 0.69
N GLN A 155 11.75 4.68 1.96
CA GLN A 155 11.69 5.72 3.00
C GLN A 155 12.55 6.93 2.62
N ARG A 156 13.80 6.69 2.18
CA ARG A 156 14.71 7.75 1.71
C ARG A 156 14.15 8.50 0.51
N ALA A 157 13.60 7.78 -0.46
CA ALA A 157 13.03 8.41 -1.65
C ALA A 157 11.82 9.30 -1.34
N ILE A 158 11.00 8.91 -0.34
CA ILE A 158 9.89 9.71 0.16
C ILE A 158 10.38 11.00 0.83
N VAL A 159 11.43 10.94 1.65
CA VAL A 159 12.04 12.14 2.25
C VAL A 159 12.55 13.09 1.17
N VAL A 160 13.18 12.57 0.11
CA VAL A 160 13.68 13.36 -1.01
C VAL A 160 12.53 14.01 -1.80
N GLU A 161 11.45 13.27 -2.08
CA GLU A 161 10.27 13.84 -2.73
C GLU A 161 9.57 14.89 -1.86
N ALA A 162 9.43 14.64 -0.56
CA ALA A 162 8.86 15.62 0.38
C ALA A 162 9.71 16.89 0.47
N THR A 163 11.04 16.75 0.45
CA THR A 163 11.99 17.88 0.36
C THR A 163 11.78 18.68 -0.92
N ARG A 164 11.58 18.00 -2.05
CA ARG A 164 11.27 18.64 -3.34
C ARG A 164 9.96 19.42 -3.27
N LEU A 165 8.89 18.79 -2.78
CA LEU A 165 7.57 19.42 -2.62
C LEU A 165 7.64 20.66 -1.71
N TRP A 166 8.39 20.58 -0.61
CA TRP A 166 8.64 21.71 0.29
C TRP A 166 9.33 22.87 -0.44
N ASN A 167 10.43 22.60 -1.14
CA ASN A 167 11.18 23.63 -1.87
C ASN A 167 10.33 24.25 -2.98
N THR A 168 9.59 23.46 -3.75
CA THR A 168 8.65 23.97 -4.77
C THR A 168 7.61 24.90 -4.14
N ARG A 169 7.05 24.53 -2.98
CA ARG A 169 6.09 25.38 -2.26
C ARG A 169 6.72 26.71 -1.82
N ARG A 170 7.92 26.65 -1.25
CA ARG A 170 8.68 27.82 -0.78
C ARG A 170 9.06 28.75 -1.94
N ASP A 171 9.53 28.19 -3.05
CA ASP A 171 9.91 28.94 -4.26
C ASP A 171 8.70 29.60 -4.93
N ALA A 172 7.51 28.98 -4.80
CA ALA A 172 6.25 29.56 -5.24
C ALA A 172 5.73 30.68 -4.31
N GLY A 173 6.39 30.95 -3.17
CA GLY A 173 5.96 31.97 -2.20
C GLY A 173 4.62 31.66 -1.55
N ILE A 174 4.24 30.38 -1.46
CA ILE A 174 2.97 29.94 -0.86
C ILE A 174 3.17 29.78 0.65
N ASP A 175 3.27 30.93 1.31
CA ASP A 175 3.24 31.08 2.76
C ASP A 175 1.75 31.18 3.18
N GLU A 176 1.18 30.07 3.65
CA GLU A 176 -0.17 29.91 4.25
C GLU A 176 -1.37 30.67 3.64
N VAL A 177 -2.21 30.01 2.82
CA VAL A 177 -3.70 30.08 2.91
C VAL A 177 -4.32 28.78 2.32
N ASP A 178 -5.31 28.27 3.04
CA ASP A 178 -6.35 27.27 2.68
C ASP A 178 -6.09 25.77 2.86
N ALA A 179 -6.18 25.35 4.14
CA ALA A 179 -6.67 24.02 4.48
C ALA A 179 -8.19 23.95 4.27
N GLY A 180 -8.62 23.75 3.02
CA GLY A 180 -9.97 23.26 2.73
C GLY A 180 -10.78 24.04 1.71
N GLN A 181 -10.48 23.89 0.43
CA GLN A 181 -11.52 23.77 -0.58
C GLN A 181 -10.98 23.11 -1.84
N GLY A 182 -11.75 22.15 -2.37
CA GLY A 182 -11.40 21.46 -3.59
C GLY A 182 -11.31 22.43 -4.76
N ASP A 183 -10.08 22.75 -5.15
CA ASP A 183 -9.81 23.15 -6.51
C ASP A 183 -8.67 22.27 -7.05
N THR A 184 -8.95 21.67 -8.19
CA THR A 184 -8.08 20.80 -8.97
C THR A 184 -6.97 21.59 -9.65
N HIS A 185 -6.32 22.49 -8.92
CA HIS A 185 -5.02 22.99 -9.33
C HIS A 185 -4.03 21.85 -9.10
N ARG A 186 -3.94 20.93 -10.06
CA ARG A 186 -2.78 20.04 -10.17
C ARG A 186 -1.58 21.00 -10.26
N PRO A 187 -0.72 21.11 -9.24
CA PRO A 187 0.67 21.44 -9.57
C PRO A 187 1.03 20.42 -10.63
N GLY A 188 1.62 20.87 -11.74
CA GLY A 188 1.68 20.12 -12.99
C GLY A 188 2.15 18.68 -12.80
N GLU A 189 2.05 17.89 -13.85
CA GLU A 189 2.77 16.62 -13.98
C GLU A 189 4.31 16.84 -13.91
N GLU A 190 4.80 17.42 -12.81
CA GLU A 190 6.17 17.29 -12.35
C GLU A 190 6.31 15.81 -12.04
N SER A 191 6.93 15.13 -13.00
CA SER A 191 7.51 13.81 -12.83
C SER A 191 8.02 13.68 -11.40
N ALA A 192 7.48 12.71 -10.65
CA ALA A 192 7.99 12.38 -9.32
C ALA A 192 9.52 12.28 -9.36
N HIS A 193 10.19 12.63 -8.25
CA HIS A 193 11.64 12.62 -8.23
C HIS A 193 12.18 11.25 -8.71
N PRO A 194 13.23 11.20 -9.55
CA PRO A 194 13.71 9.94 -10.14
C PRO A 194 14.03 8.85 -9.12
N GLN A 195 14.45 9.22 -7.91
CA GLN A 195 14.67 8.25 -6.82
C GLN A 195 13.37 7.60 -6.33
N LEU A 196 12.26 8.35 -6.29
CA LEU A 196 10.95 7.80 -5.94
C LEU A 196 10.46 6.86 -7.03
N VAL A 197 10.63 7.24 -8.30
CA VAL A 197 10.32 6.36 -9.44
C VAL A 197 11.13 5.06 -9.35
N ALA A 198 12.45 5.15 -9.17
CA ALA A 198 13.32 3.98 -9.07
C ALA A 198 12.98 3.08 -7.87
N ALA A 199 12.69 3.66 -6.70
CA ALA A 199 12.27 2.90 -5.52
C ALA A 199 10.92 2.21 -5.75
N CYS A 200 9.95 2.89 -6.37
CA CYS A 200 8.66 2.31 -6.72
C CYS A 200 8.77 1.24 -7.81
N GLU A 201 9.66 1.39 -8.80
CA GLU A 201 9.92 0.36 -9.80
C GLU A 201 10.54 -0.90 -9.19
N ALA A 202 11.45 -0.74 -8.22
CA ALA A 202 12.00 -1.87 -7.49
C ALA A 202 10.90 -2.66 -6.74
N LEU A 203 9.87 -1.97 -6.24
CA LEU A 203 8.68 -2.59 -5.67
C LEU A 203 7.74 -3.15 -6.75
N GLY A 204 7.59 -2.47 -7.89
CA GLY A 204 6.71 -2.87 -8.99
C GLY A 204 7.20 -4.09 -9.76
N ARG A 205 8.51 -4.31 -9.85
CA ARG A 205 9.12 -5.55 -10.40
C ARG A 205 8.77 -6.80 -9.59
N ILE A 206 8.26 -6.62 -8.38
CA ILE A 206 7.70 -7.69 -7.56
C ILE A 206 6.33 -8.12 -8.13
N LYS A 207 5.59 -7.27 -8.86
CA LYS A 207 4.29 -7.62 -9.46
C LYS A 207 4.36 -8.19 -10.90
N ALA A 208 5.52 -8.18 -11.56
CA ALA A 208 5.68 -8.45 -12.99
C ALA A 208 6.09 -9.89 -13.32
#